data_AF-J9RHX7-F1
#
_entry.id   AF-J9RHX7-F1
#
_cell.length_a   1.000
_cell.length_b   1.000
_cell.length_c   1.000
_cell.angle_alpha   90.00
_cell.angle_beta   90.00
_cell.angle_gamma   90.00
#
_symmetry.space_group_name_H-M   'P 1'
#
loop_
_entity.id
_entity.type
_entity.pdbx_description
1 polymer ?
#
loop_
_entity_poly.entity_id
_entity_poly.type
_entity_poly.pdbx_seq_one_letter_code
_entity_poly.pdbx_strand_id
1 'polypeptide(L)'
;MRGGGLWQLGQSITRRLAQVDKKVVGRRYFASEAELKKTVLYDFHVANGGKMVPFAGWGMPIQYKDSIMESTLNCRQNGSLFDVSHMCGFSLKGKDCIPFLEKLVIADVAALAPGT
;
A
#
# COMPACT_ATOMS: atom_id res chain seq x y z
N MET A 1 39.67 43.68 27.21
CA MET A 1 38.85 42.54 27.66
C MET A 1 37.43 42.76 27.18
N ARG A 2 37.02 41.99 26.16
CA ARG A 2 35.94 40.97 26.18
C ARG A 2 34.52 41.55 26.23
N GLY A 3 33.74 41.30 25.17
CA GLY A 3 32.29 41.50 25.23
C GLY A 3 31.49 41.31 23.93
N GLY A 4 31.87 40.40 23.03
CA GLY A 4 31.12 40.19 21.76
C GLY A 4 30.93 38.73 21.35
N GLY A 5 31.15 37.78 22.26
CA GLY A 5 31.38 36.37 21.86
C GLY A 5 30.23 35.39 22.05
N LEU A 6 29.16 35.73 22.79
CA LEU A 6 28.13 34.76 23.15
C LEU A 6 26.73 35.03 22.57
N TRP A 7 26.37 36.31 22.35
CA TRP A 7 25.03 36.66 21.88
C TRP A 7 24.85 36.45 20.37
N GLN A 8 25.86 36.73 19.54
CA GLN A 8 25.79 36.52 18.08
C GLN A 8 25.88 35.04 17.68
N LEU A 9 26.61 34.21 18.45
CA LEU A 9 26.64 32.77 18.21
C LEU A 9 25.27 32.14 18.53
N GLY A 10 24.63 32.57 19.61
CA GLY A 10 23.29 32.10 20.00
C GLY A 10 22.23 32.32 18.93
N GLN A 11 22.20 33.51 18.32
CA GLN A 11 21.26 33.84 17.23
C GLN A 11 21.54 33.08 15.93
N SER A 12 22.81 32.72 15.66
CA SER A 12 23.19 31.93 14.48
C SER A 12 22.80 30.45 14.60
N ILE A 13 22.72 29.92 15.82
CA ILE A 13 22.29 28.55 16.10
C ILE A 13 20.76 28.46 16.09
N THR A 14 20.05 29.48 16.60
CA THR A 14 18.57 29.50 16.54
C THR A 14 18.03 29.64 15.11
N ARG A 15 18.71 30.38 14.23
CA ARG A 15 18.30 30.50 12.81
C ARG A 15 18.48 29.21 12.01
N ARG A 16 19.45 28.36 12.37
CA ARG A 16 19.74 27.12 11.63
C ARG A 16 18.78 25.98 11.96
N LEU A 17 18.07 26.05 13.09
CA LEU A 17 17.04 25.09 13.47
C LEU A 17 15.65 25.42 12.88
N ALA A 18 15.44 26.65 12.38
CA ALA A 18 14.18 27.06 11.76
C ALA A 18 14.02 26.59 10.29
N GLN A 19 15.11 26.09 9.68
CA GLN A 19 15.12 25.52 8.32
C GLN A 19 15.36 24.01 8.37
N VAL A 20 14.75 23.30 9.32
CA VAL A 20 14.48 21.89 9.09
C VAL A 20 13.37 21.85 8.06
N ASP A 21 13.73 21.45 6.85
CA ASP A 21 12.83 21.15 5.75
C ASP A 21 11.77 20.19 6.28
N LYS A 22 10.65 20.76 6.76
CA LYS A 22 9.41 20.03 7.01
C LYS A 22 8.92 19.67 5.62
N LYS A 23 9.54 18.64 5.02
CA LYS A 23 8.85 17.77 4.10
C LYS A 23 7.65 17.29 4.89
N VAL A 24 6.55 18.00 4.70
CA VAL A 24 5.23 17.54 5.09
C VAL A 24 5.14 16.19 4.40
N VAL A 25 5.34 15.13 5.17
CA VAL A 25 4.96 13.79 4.77
C VAL A 25 3.45 13.89 4.70
N GLY A 26 2.97 14.36 3.56
CA GLY A 26 1.57 14.37 3.20
C GLY A 26 1.19 12.92 3.11
N ARG A 27 0.84 12.34 4.26
CA ARG A 27 0.28 11.01 4.33
C ARG A 27 -1.12 11.14 3.74
N ARG A 28 -1.18 11.09 2.41
CA ARG A 28 -2.43 11.08 1.66
C ARG A 28 -3.06 9.72 1.91
N TYR A 29 -4.09 9.71 2.76
CA TYR A 29 -4.92 8.53 3.03
C TYR A 29 -6.01 8.30 1.96
N PHE A 30 -6.02 9.13 0.91
CA PHE A 30 -6.91 9.02 -0.24
C PHE A 30 -6.08 8.75 -1.50
N ALA A 31 -6.64 7.97 -2.43
CA ALA A 31 -6.08 7.79 -3.77
C ALA A 31 -6.12 9.13 -4.51
N SER A 32 -5.04 9.91 -4.44
CA SER A 32 -4.83 11.01 -5.38
C SER A 32 -4.54 10.43 -6.76
N GLU A 33 -4.90 11.14 -7.83
CA GLU A 33 -4.49 10.87 -9.23
C GLU A 33 -2.95 10.91 -9.47
N ALA A 34 -2.16 10.83 -8.40
CA ALA A 34 -0.74 10.55 -8.49
C ALA A 34 -0.52 9.22 -9.22
N GLU A 35 0.62 9.13 -9.90
CA GLU A 35 1.03 8.00 -10.73
C GLU A 35 0.66 6.65 -10.11
N LEU A 36 -0.38 6.01 -10.68
CA LEU A 36 -0.90 4.74 -10.18
C LEU A 36 0.11 3.64 -10.42
N LYS A 37 0.32 2.80 -9.40
CA LYS A 37 1.12 1.59 -9.55
C LYS A 37 0.45 0.63 -10.55
N LYS A 38 1.26 -0.09 -11.31
CA LYS A 38 0.80 -1.08 -12.29
C LYS A 38 1.13 -2.49 -11.81
N THR A 39 0.19 -3.41 -11.91
CA THR A 39 0.48 -4.84 -11.69
C THR A 39 1.30 -5.39 -12.85
N VAL A 40 1.91 -6.57 -12.65
CA VAL A 40 2.64 -7.27 -13.73
C VAL A 40 1.73 -7.60 -14.92
N LEU A 41 0.42 -7.72 -14.68
CA LEU A 41 -0.59 -8.02 -15.70
C LEU A 41 -1.27 -6.76 -16.26
N TYR A 42 -0.79 -5.56 -15.94
CA TYR A 42 -1.44 -4.31 -16.37
C TYR A 42 -1.61 -4.22 -17.90
N ASP A 43 -0.54 -4.48 -18.65
CA ASP A 43 -0.58 -4.39 -20.12
C ASP A 43 -1.48 -5.48 -20.73
N PHE A 44 -1.55 -6.66 -20.09
CA PHE A 44 -2.48 -7.71 -20.47
C PHE A 44 -3.93 -7.25 -20.31
N HIS A 45 -4.26 -6.58 -19.20
CA HIS A 45 -5.61 -6.05 -18.97
C HIS A 45 -5.99 -5.01 -20.03
N VAL A 46 -5.08 -4.07 -20.32
CA VAL A 46 -5.29 -3.03 -21.34
C VAL A 46 -5.50 -3.65 -22.73
N ALA A 47 -4.66 -4.60 -23.13
CA ALA A 47 -4.77 -5.29 -24.43
C ALA A 47 -6.08 -6.07 -24.59
N ASN A 48 -6.68 -6.54 -23.49
CA ASN A 48 -7.94 -7.29 -23.49
C ASN A 48 -9.18 -6.41 -23.22
N GLY A 49 -9.04 -5.07 -23.25
CA GLY A 49 -10.16 -4.14 -23.09
C GLY A 49 -10.62 -3.94 -21.65
N GLY A 50 -9.74 -4.18 -20.68
CA GLY A 50 -9.97 -3.88 -19.28
C GLY A 50 -10.14 -2.38 -19.05
N LYS A 51 -11.25 -1.98 -18.44
CA LYS A 51 -11.47 -0.60 -17.99
C LYS A 51 -10.66 -0.35 -16.72
N MET A 52 -9.53 0.35 -16.87
CA MET A 52 -8.61 0.61 -15.77
C MET A 52 -9.08 1.77 -14.89
N VAL A 53 -9.13 1.56 -13.58
CA VAL A 53 -9.55 2.56 -12.58
C VAL A 53 -8.57 2.62 -11.41
N PRO A 54 -8.46 3.77 -10.71
CA PRO A 54 -7.71 3.86 -9.47
C PRO A 54 -8.35 3.01 -8.37
N PHE A 55 -7.60 2.05 -7.82
CA PHE A 55 -8.00 1.24 -6.67
C PHE A 55 -6.81 1.02 -5.73
N ALA A 56 -6.92 1.45 -4.47
CA ALA A 56 -5.87 1.31 -3.46
C ALA A 56 -4.46 1.80 -3.88
N GLY A 57 -4.39 2.81 -4.76
CA GLY A 57 -3.13 3.34 -5.30
C GLY A 57 -2.56 2.57 -6.51
N TRP A 58 -3.34 1.63 -7.07
CA TRP A 58 -3.03 0.86 -8.27
C TRP A 58 -4.02 1.15 -9.40
N GLY A 59 -3.59 0.96 -10.65
CA GLY A 59 -4.48 0.91 -11.80
C GLY A 59 -4.97 -0.52 -12.00
N MET A 60 -6.24 -0.77 -11.68
CA MET A 60 -6.85 -2.12 -11.70
C MET A 60 -8.01 -2.19 -12.70
N PRO A 61 -8.27 -3.34 -13.35
CA PRO A 61 -9.43 -3.51 -14.22
C PRO A 61 -10.72 -3.67 -13.39
N ILE A 62 -11.73 -2.83 -13.63
CA ILE A 62 -13.06 -2.96 -12.99
C ILE A 62 -14.03 -3.83 -13.79
N GLN A 63 -13.90 -3.83 -15.12
CA GLN A 63 -14.71 -4.63 -16.04
C GLN A 63 -13.97 -4.78 -17.37
N TYR A 64 -14.38 -5.78 -18.16
CA TYR A 64 -13.92 -5.96 -19.54
C TYR A 64 -15.08 -5.61 -20.50
N LYS A 65 -15.20 -6.35 -21.62
CA LYS A 65 -16.28 -6.20 -22.59
C LYS A 65 -17.65 -6.50 -21.99
N ASP A 66 -17.70 -7.46 -21.07
CA ASP A 66 -18.92 -7.91 -20.42
C ASP A 66 -19.32 -6.98 -19.27
N SER A 67 -20.60 -6.99 -18.90
CA SER A 67 -21.07 -6.27 -17.73
C SER A 67 -20.55 -6.90 -16.43
N ILE A 68 -20.54 -6.11 -15.34
CA ILE A 68 -20.19 -6.60 -14.00
C ILE A 68 -21.13 -7.75 -13.58
N MET A 69 -22.42 -7.67 -13.96
CA MET A 69 -23.41 -8.71 -13.65
C MET A 69 -23.12 -10.02 -14.39
N GLU A 70 -22.79 -9.95 -15.68
CA GLU A 70 -22.40 -11.14 -16.46
C GLU A 70 -21.12 -11.78 -15.91
N SER A 71 -20.11 -10.96 -15.57
CA SER A 71 -18.88 -11.45 -14.94
C SER A 71 -19.17 -12.16 -13.61
N THR A 72 -20.11 -11.62 -12.82
CA THR A 72 -20.54 -12.21 -11.54
C THR A 72 -21.27 -13.54 -11.76
N LEU A 73 -22.19 -13.61 -12.74
CA LEU A 73 -22.85 -14.87 -13.08
C LEU A 73 -21.85 -15.91 -13.58
N ASN A 74 -20.93 -15.53 -14.48
CA ASN A 74 -19.90 -16.41 -15.01
C ASN A 74 -19.01 -16.99 -13.90
N CYS A 75 -18.61 -16.17 -12.92
CA CYS A 75 -17.82 -16.64 -11.77
C CYS A 75 -18.54 -17.71 -10.93
N ARG A 76 -19.88 -17.67 -10.87
CA ARG A 76 -20.69 -18.64 -10.10
C ARG A 76 -21.06 -19.88 -10.90
N GLN A 77 -21.29 -19.72 -12.20
CA GLN A 77 -21.72 -20.81 -13.08
C GLN A 77 -20.54 -21.61 -13.64
N ASN A 78 -19.41 -20.95 -13.84
CA ASN A 78 -18.20 -21.50 -14.46
C ASN A 78 -16.99 -21.28 -13.55
N GLY A 79 -15.86 -20.82 -14.11
CA GLY A 79 -14.69 -20.33 -13.39
C GLY A 79 -14.31 -18.94 -13.87
N SER A 80 -13.62 -18.17 -13.03
CA SER A 80 -13.14 -16.83 -13.38
C SER A 80 -11.75 -16.60 -12.78
N LEU A 81 -10.96 -15.77 -13.45
CA LEU A 81 -9.60 -15.41 -13.03
C LEU A 81 -9.58 -13.97 -12.50
N PHE A 82 -8.88 -13.77 -11.38
CA PHE A 82 -8.77 -12.47 -10.71
C PHE A 82 -7.30 -12.09 -10.57
N ASP A 83 -6.94 -10.88 -11.01
CA ASP A 83 -5.63 -10.29 -10.70
C ASP A 83 -5.66 -9.67 -9.29
N VAL A 84 -5.19 -10.44 -8.31
CA VAL A 84 -5.05 -10.01 -6.92
C VAL A 84 -3.61 -9.58 -6.58
N SER A 85 -2.76 -9.36 -7.59
CA SER A 85 -1.32 -9.09 -7.37
C SER A 85 -1.04 -7.78 -6.64
N HIS A 86 -2.02 -6.87 -6.56
CA HIS A 86 -1.95 -5.65 -5.78
C HIS A 86 -2.14 -5.88 -4.27
N MET A 87 -2.66 -7.06 -3.87
CA MET A 87 -2.82 -7.43 -2.47
C MET A 87 -1.46 -7.72 -1.84
N CYS A 88 -1.31 -7.36 -0.57
CA CYS A 88 -0.08 -7.61 0.16
C CYS A 88 -0.01 -9.08 0.58
N GLY A 89 0.95 -9.83 0.03
CA GLY A 89 1.35 -11.14 0.55
C GLY A 89 2.63 -11.02 1.36
N PHE A 90 2.66 -11.57 2.58
CA PHE A 90 3.86 -11.63 3.42
C PHE A 90 4.04 -13.02 4.02
N SER A 91 5.29 -13.41 4.26
CA SER A 91 5.66 -14.67 4.90
C SER A 91 6.41 -14.36 6.20
N LEU A 92 5.91 -14.89 7.32
CA LEU A 92 6.54 -14.79 8.63
C LEU A 92 7.26 -16.10 8.95
N LYS A 93 8.53 -16.01 9.35
CA LYS A 93 9.35 -17.17 9.72
C LYS A 93 10.07 -16.89 11.03
N GLY A 94 10.20 -17.92 11.85
CA GLY A 94 10.87 -17.84 13.15
C GLY A 94 10.13 -18.64 14.21
N LYS A 95 10.82 -18.97 15.30
CA LYS A 95 10.26 -19.77 16.40
C LYS A 95 9.03 -19.14 17.07
N ASP A 96 8.92 -17.82 17.02
CA ASP A 96 7.88 -17.05 17.71
C ASP A 96 6.79 -16.53 16.75
N CYS A 97 6.72 -16.99 15.50
CA CYS A 97 5.83 -16.42 14.49
C CYS A 97 4.34 -16.52 14.85
N ILE A 98 3.92 -17.66 15.41
CA ILE A 98 2.53 -17.91 15.83
C ILE A 98 2.16 -17.03 17.03
N PRO A 99 2.87 -17.07 18.18
CA PRO A 99 2.57 -16.18 19.32
C PRO A 99 2.67 -14.69 18.99
N PHE A 100 3.49 -14.31 18.02
CA PHE A 100 3.55 -12.93 17.55
C PHE A 100 2.30 -12.55 16.74
N LEU A 101 1.89 -13.38 15.78
CA LEU A 101 0.76 -13.08 14.91
C LEU A 101 -0.55 -13.00 15.71
N GLU A 102 -0.76 -13.90 16.68
CA GLU A 102 -1.94 -13.91 17.56
C GLU A 102 -2.04 -12.67 18.49
N LYS A 103 -0.97 -11.88 18.65
CA LYS A 103 -1.06 -10.56 19.30
C LYS A 103 -1.59 -9.48 18.38
N LEU A 104 -1.55 -9.69 17.06
CA LEU A 104 -1.97 -8.73 16.04
C LEU A 104 -3.37 -9.00 15.52
N VAL A 105 -3.83 -10.26 15.56
CA VAL A 105 -5.11 -10.70 15.02
C VAL A 105 -5.96 -11.40 16.07
N ILE A 106 -7.28 -11.35 15.91
CA ILE A 106 -8.22 -12.12 16.74
C ILE A 106 -8.45 -13.47 16.03
N ALA A 107 -7.50 -14.37 16.15
CA ALA A 107 -7.57 -15.72 15.60
C ALA A 107 -6.69 -16.69 16.41
N ASP A 108 -7.06 -17.96 16.45
CA ASP A 108 -6.24 -19.07 16.96
C ASP A 108 -5.47 -19.68 15.78
N VAL A 109 -4.26 -19.19 15.56
CA VAL A 109 -3.37 -19.64 14.48
C VAL A 109 -2.69 -20.94 14.88
N ALA A 110 -2.43 -21.14 16.18
CA ALA A 110 -1.82 -22.36 16.70
C ALA A 110 -2.68 -23.62 16.45
N ALA A 111 -4.01 -23.49 16.42
CA ALA A 111 -4.92 -24.58 16.15
C ALA A 111 -5.03 -24.98 14.65
N LEU A 112 -4.47 -24.19 13.73
CA LEU A 112 -4.54 -24.48 12.29
C LEU A 112 -3.59 -25.60 11.89
N ALA A 113 -4.07 -26.52 11.06
CA ALA A 113 -3.23 -27.55 10.45
C ALA A 113 -2.35 -26.94 9.34
N PRO A 114 -1.12 -27.46 9.11
CA PRO A 114 -0.29 -27.02 8.00
C PRO A 114 -1.02 -27.11 6.65
N GLY A 115 -1.02 -26.01 5.89
CA GLY A 115 -1.69 -25.91 4.58
C GLY A 115 -3.17 -25.51 4.61
N THR A 116 -3.66 -25.02 5.76
CA THR A 116 -5.00 -24.43 5.92
C THR A 116 -5.01 -22.94 5.59
#